data_AF-A0A3N5E0T2-F1
#
_entry.id   AF-A0A3N5E0T2-F1
#
_cell.length_a   1.000
_cell.length_b   1.000
_cell.length_c   1.000
_cell.angle_alpha   90.00
_cell.angle_beta   90.00
_cell.angle_gamma   90.00
#
_symmetry.space_group_name_H-M   'P 1'
#
loop_
_entity.id
_entity.type
_entity.pdbx_description
1 polymer ?
#
loop_
_entity_poly.entity_id
_entity_poly.type
_entity_poly.pdbx_seq_one_letter_code
_entity_poly.pdbx_strand_id
1 'polypeptide(L)'
;WSGVSPDERLVEFIELRDHPWFVATQAHPELKSRPNHPHPLFRDFVGAAASRLGLPTATPEEIAEVAEPATGRRRATARAKAASSAASAES
;
A
#
# COMPACT_ATOMS: atom_id res chain seq x y z
N TRP A 1 -11.02 -3.54 -22.96
CA TRP A 1 -9.66 -3.23 -22.49
C TRP A 1 -9.77 -2.02 -21.56
N SER A 2 -8.98 -1.95 -20.49
CA SER A 2 -9.12 -0.89 -19.45
C SER A 2 -8.18 0.29 -19.65
N GLY A 3 -7.22 0.19 -20.58
CA GLY A 3 -6.43 1.33 -21.05
C GLY A 3 -5.99 1.18 -22.49
N VAL A 4 -6.12 2.25 -23.27
CA VAL A 4 -5.54 2.40 -24.61
C VAL A 4 -4.63 3.61 -24.68
N SER A 5 -3.75 3.58 -25.67
CA SER A 5 -3.00 4.75 -26.08
C SER A 5 -3.95 5.92 -26.44
N PRO A 6 -3.48 7.18 -26.33
CA PRO A 6 -4.31 8.35 -26.64
C PRO A 6 -4.86 8.40 -28.06
N ASP A 7 -4.24 7.67 -28.99
CA ASP A 7 -4.69 7.51 -30.38
C ASP A 7 -5.57 6.28 -30.61
N GLU A 8 -5.93 5.55 -29.54
CA GLU A 8 -6.78 4.35 -29.50
C GLU A 8 -6.25 3.15 -30.29
N ARG A 9 -4.98 3.15 -30.70
CA ARG A 9 -4.40 2.10 -31.54
C ARG A 9 -3.79 0.94 -30.77
N LEU A 10 -3.32 1.19 -29.56
CA LEU A 10 -2.61 0.20 -28.75
C LEU A 10 -3.34 -0.01 -27.44
N VAL A 11 -3.53 -1.27 -27.06
CA VAL A 11 -4.03 -1.63 -25.72
C VAL A 11 -2.86 -1.61 -24.74
N GLU A 12 -2.93 -0.69 -23.78
CA GLU A 12 -1.88 -0.46 -22.78
C GLU A 12 -2.16 -1.17 -21.46
N PHE A 13 -3.44 -1.37 -21.13
CA PHE A 13 -3.89 -2.04 -19.90
C PHE A 13 -5.08 -2.96 -20.13
N ILE A 14 -5.04 -4.12 -19.47
CA ILE A 14 -6.10 -5.13 -19.49
C ILE A 14 -6.44 -5.56 -18.07
N GLU A 15 -7.73 -5.55 -17.75
CA GLU A 15 -8.31 -6.09 -16.52
C GLU A 15 -9.30 -7.21 -16.85
N LEU A 16 -9.34 -8.24 -15.99
CA LEU A 16 -10.30 -9.34 -16.09
C LEU A 16 -11.30 -9.25 -14.94
N ARG A 17 -12.58 -9.06 -15.28
CA ARG A 17 -13.65 -8.76 -14.30
C ARG A 17 -13.88 -9.87 -13.29
N ASP A 18 -13.78 -11.13 -13.71
CA ASP A 18 -14.10 -12.29 -12.88
C ASP A 18 -12.86 -12.87 -12.17
N HIS A 19 -11.78 -12.09 -12.06
CA HIS A 19 -10.57 -12.48 -11.33
C HIS A 19 -10.32 -11.49 -10.17
N PRO A 20 -10.02 -11.98 -8.95
CA PRO A 20 -9.93 -11.14 -7.75
C PRO A 20 -8.89 -10.02 -7.85
N TRP A 21 -7.82 -10.25 -8.62
CA TRP A 21 -6.87 -9.22 -9.02
C TRP A 21 -6.17 -9.66 -10.30
N PHE A 22 -6.49 -9.05 -11.44
CA PHE A 22 -5.83 -9.32 -12.72
C PHE A 22 -5.62 -8.01 -13.46
N VAL A 23 -4.36 -7.61 -13.62
CA VAL A 23 -3.97 -6.44 -14.40
C VAL A 23 -2.75 -6.82 -15.25
N ALA A 24 -2.82 -6.58 -16.54
CA ALA A 24 -1.68 -6.68 -17.46
C ALA A 24 -1.40 -5.32 -18.08
N THR A 25 -0.12 -4.96 -18.23
CA THR A 25 0.30 -3.69 -18.83
C THR A 25 1.48 -3.87 -19.78
N GLN A 26 1.51 -3.08 -20.86
CA GLN A 26 2.68 -2.94 -21.73
C GLN A 26 3.69 -1.90 -21.21
N ALA A 27 3.30 -1.11 -20.21
CA ALA A 27 4.19 -0.12 -19.59
C ALA A 27 5.24 -0.79 -18.69
N HIS A 28 6.24 0.02 -18.28
CA HIS A 28 7.30 -0.36 -17.34
C HIS A 28 7.14 0.33 -15.98
N PRO A 29 6.14 -0.06 -15.14
CA PRO A 29 5.90 0.56 -13.83
C PRO A 29 7.07 0.39 -12.84
N GLU A 30 7.95 -0.59 -13.06
CA GLU A 30 9.16 -0.83 -12.26
C GLU A 30 10.10 0.37 -12.25
N LEU A 31 10.20 1.10 -13.36
CA LEU A 31 11.09 2.26 -13.46
C LEU A 31 10.63 3.44 -12.59
N LYS A 32 9.33 3.48 -12.27
CA LYS A 32 8.70 4.50 -11.42
C LYS A 32 8.56 4.07 -9.96
N SER A 33 8.76 2.79 -9.65
CA SER A 33 8.70 2.28 -8.27
C SER A 33 9.92 2.71 -7.46
N ARG A 34 9.74 3.01 -6.17
CA ARG A 34 10.83 3.31 -5.23
C ARG A 34 10.65 2.50 -3.95
N PRO A 35 11.72 2.18 -3.19
CA PRO A 35 11.61 1.40 -1.96
C PRO A 35 10.59 1.96 -0.96
N ASN A 36 10.58 3.28 -0.78
CA ASN A 36 9.67 3.97 0.14
C ASN A 36 8.36 4.41 -0.54
N HIS A 37 8.23 4.20 -1.85
CA HIS A 37 7.04 4.58 -2.61
C HIS A 37 6.82 3.54 -3.71
N PRO A 38 6.35 2.35 -3.34
CA PRO A 38 6.13 1.28 -4.30
C PRO A 38 5.04 1.70 -5.29
N HIS A 39 5.23 1.37 -6.56
CA HIS A 39 4.21 1.64 -7.57
C HIS A 39 2.89 0.92 -7.19
N PRO A 40 1.71 1.56 -7.32
CA PRO A 40 0.43 0.97 -6.91
C PRO A 40 0.18 -0.43 -7.46
N LEU A 41 0.52 -0.68 -8.73
CA LEU A 41 0.39 -2.01 -9.35
C LEU A 41 1.12 -3.12 -8.57
N PHE A 42 2.35 -2.88 -8.09
CA PHE A 42 3.08 -3.90 -7.33
C PHE A 42 2.56 -4.02 -5.90
N ARG A 43 2.27 -2.88 -5.27
CA ARG A 43 1.71 -2.84 -3.92
C ARG A 43 0.40 -3.63 -3.85
N ASP A 44 -0.51 -3.33 -4.77
CA ASP A 44 -1.85 -3.92 -4.77
C ASP A 44 -1.82 -5.39 -5.24
N PHE A 45 -0.87 -5.76 -6.11
CA PHE A 45 -0.61 -7.17 -6.44
C PHE A 45 -0.25 -7.99 -5.20
N VAL A 46 0.74 -7.51 -4.43
CA VAL A 46 1.19 -8.20 -3.21
C VAL A 46 0.07 -8.21 -2.17
N GLY A 47 -0.69 -7.11 -2.05
CA GLY A 47 -1.87 -7.05 -1.20
C GLY A 47 -2.90 -8.12 -1.56
N ALA A 48 -3.27 -8.22 -2.83
CA ALA A 48 -4.20 -9.23 -3.31
C ALA A 48 -3.68 -10.67 -3.11
N ALA A 49 -2.37 -10.91 -3.31
CA ALA A 49 -1.74 -12.20 -3.05
C ALA A 49 -1.79 -12.56 -1.56
N ALA A 50 -1.50 -11.60 -0.67
CA ALA A 50 -1.60 -11.77 0.77
C ALA A 50 -3.05 -12.07 1.19
N SER A 51 -4.03 -11.30 0.72
CA SER A 51 -5.45 -11.55 0.99
C SER A 51 -5.89 -12.93 0.48
N ARG A 52 -5.40 -13.37 -0.69
CA ARG A 52 -5.68 -14.71 -1.23
C ARG A 52 -5.13 -15.83 -0.34
N LEU A 53 -4.00 -15.60 0.33
CA LEU A 53 -3.39 -16.51 1.29
C LEU A 53 -3.98 -16.40 2.70
N GLY A 54 -4.92 -15.47 2.94
CA GLY A 54 -5.49 -15.21 4.26
C GLY A 54 -4.52 -14.48 5.20
N LEU A 55 -3.48 -13.84 4.65
CA LEU A 55 -2.53 -13.05 5.44
C LEU A 55 -3.12 -11.66 5.74
N PRO A 56 -2.81 -11.10 6.93
CA PRO A 56 -3.18 -9.72 7.24
C PRO A 56 -2.57 -8.78 6.20
N THR A 57 -3.42 -7.91 5.65
CA THR A 57 -3.03 -6.93 4.64
C THR A 57 -3.05 -5.55 5.28
N ALA A 58 -2.07 -4.71 4.96
CA ALA A 58 -2.03 -3.34 5.47
C ALA A 58 -3.26 -2.57 4.95
N THR A 59 -3.86 -1.77 5.81
CA THR A 59 -4.93 -0.86 5.44
C THR A 59 -4.41 0.22 4.49
N PRO A 60 -5.28 0.82 3.64
CA PRO A 60 -4.89 1.93 2.79
C PRO A 60 -4.25 3.10 3.55
N GLU A 61 -4.65 3.33 4.81
CA GLU A 61 -4.10 4.37 5.68
C GLU A 61 -2.66 4.05 6.11
N GLU A 62 -2.39 2.82 6.57
CA GLU A 62 -1.04 2.37 6.94
C GLU A 62 -0.07 2.41 5.75
N ILE A 63 -0.58 2.09 4.56
CA ILE A 63 0.18 2.17 3.31
C ILE A 63 0.53 3.62 2.97
N ALA A 64 -0.43 4.54 3.09
CA ALA A 64 -0.24 5.94 2.78
C ALA A 64 0.79 6.59 3.72
N GLU A 65 0.80 6.22 5.00
CA GLU A 65 1.77 6.72 5.97
C GLU A 65 3.21 6.35 5.61
N VAL A 66 3.44 5.17 5.03
CA VAL A 66 4.78 4.72 4.58
C VAL A 66 5.21 5.39 3.28
N ALA A 67 4.26 5.76 2.42
CA ALA A 67 4.51 6.28 1.07
C ALA A 67 4.87 7.79 1.03
N GLU A 68 4.61 8.53 2.11
CA GLU A 68 4.96 9.95 2.21
C GLU A 68 6.48 10.13 2.33
N PRO A 69 7.08 11.07 1.58
CA PRO A 69 8.50 11.34 1.73
C PRO A 69 8.76 11.83 3.15
N ALA A 70 9.82 11.33 3.77
CA ALA A 70 10.39 11.93 4.98
C ALA A 70 10.93 13.33 4.66
N THR A 71 10.05 14.30 4.41
CA THR A 71 10.39 15.71 4.36
C THR A 71 10.69 16.12 5.79
N GLY A 72 11.99 16.25 6.07
CA GLY A 72 12.61 16.61 7.33
C GLY A 72 11.69 17.26 8.38
N ARG A 73 11.22 16.46 9.33
CA ARG A 73 10.97 16.92 10.69
C ARG A 73 11.19 15.76 11.64
N ARG A 74 12.31 15.81 12.36
CA ARG A 74 12.54 15.01 13.57
C ARG A 74 11.38 15.29 14.52
N ARG A 75 10.41 14.37 14.63
CA ARG A 75 9.44 14.40 15.73
C ARG A 75 10.10 13.76 16.93
N ALA A 76 10.42 14.59 17.92
CA ALA A 76 10.68 14.15 19.28
C ALA A 76 9.44 13.42 19.80
N THR A 77 9.53 12.10 19.96
CA THR A 77 8.49 11.33 20.65
C THR A 77 8.70 11.48 22.15
N ALA A 78 7.99 12.44 22.73
CA ALA A 78 7.62 12.39 24.14
C ALA A 78 6.75 11.14 24.35
N ARG A 79 7.36 10.02 24.75
CA ARG A 79 6.66 8.87 25.33
C ARG A 79 6.65 9.04 26.84
N ALA A 80 5.72 9.85 27.34
CA ALA A 80 5.34 9.87 28.74
C ALA A 80 3.86 10.23 28.83
N LYS A 81 3.01 9.19 28.97
CA LYS A 81 1.80 9.12 29.82
C LYS A 81 0.83 8.07 29.26
N ALA A 82 1.02 6.82 29.70
CA ALA A 82 -0.04 5.82 29.88
C ALA A 82 0.54 4.58 30.57
N ALA A 83 0.89 4.69 31.85
CA ALA A 83 1.00 3.56 32.79
C ALA A 83 1.24 4.11 34.21
N SER A 84 0.19 4.62 34.85
CA SER A 84 0.12 4.72 36.31
C SER A 84 -1.35 4.78 36.72
N SER A 85 -1.68 3.99 37.74
CA SER A 85 -2.99 3.82 38.38
C SER A 85 -3.92 2.74 37.82
N ALA A 86 -3.52 1.48 37.99
CA ALA A 86 -4.44 0.42 38.35
C ALA A 86 -3.85 -0.40 39.50
N ALA A 87 -4.57 -0.40 40.62
CA ALA A 87 -4.64 -1.43 41.67
C ALA A 87 -3.38 -1.78 42.49
N SER A 88 -3.33 -1.24 43.71
CA SER A 88 -3.15 -2.05 44.94
C SER A 88 -3.91 -1.37 46.06
N ALA A 89 -5.21 -1.63 46.11
CA ALA A 89 -5.96 -1.67 47.36
C ALA A 89 -6.05 -3.15 47.71
N GLU A 90 -5.41 -3.58 48.80
CA GLU A 90 -5.85 -4.64 49.72
C GLU A 90 -4.73 -4.97 50.72
N SER A 91 -5.09 -4.81 52.00
CA SER A 91 -4.44 -5.21 53.27
C SER A 91 -3.21 -4.43 53.74
#